data_AF-A0A1I2PRF6-F1
#
_entry.id   AF-A0A1I2PRF6-F1
#
_cell.length_a   1.000
_cell.length_b   1.000
_cell.length_c   1.000
_cell.angle_alpha   90.00
_cell.angle_beta   90.00
_cell.angle_gamma   90.00
#
_symmetry.space_group_name_H-M   'P 1'
#
loop_
_entity.id
_entity.type
_entity.pdbx_description
1 polymer ?
#
loop_
_entity_poly.entity_id
_entity_poly.type
_entity_poly.pdbx_seq_one_letter_code
_entity_poly.pdbx_strand_id
1 'polypeptide(L)' 'MITKDMIMGEIVSNYEGAAAALMSIGMGCISCPASLSESLESAALVHGKDADEVTAYLNQQLGLK' A
#
# COMPACT_ATOMS: atom_id res chain seq x y z
N MET A 1 7.43 -4.94 -9.12
CA MET A 1 6.99 -5.54 -7.86
C MET A 1 6.99 -4.44 -6.80
N ILE A 2 5.90 -4.31 -6.05
CA ILE A 2 5.76 -3.38 -4.94
C ILE A 2 6.58 -3.91 -3.75
N THR A 3 7.33 -3.03 -3.10
CA THR A 3 8.12 -3.32 -1.91
C THR A 3 7.69 -2.43 -0.75
N LYS A 4 8.06 -2.80 0.49
CA LYS A 4 7.57 -2.11 1.70
C LYS A 4 8.19 -0.74 1.95
N ASP A 5 9.32 -0.47 1.31
CA ASP A 5 10.03 0.81 1.28
C ASP A 5 9.44 1.81 0.28
N MET A 6 8.57 1.37 -0.65
CA MET A 6 7.91 2.27 -1.59
C MET A 6 6.98 3.25 -0.88
N ILE A 7 6.92 4.47 -1.41
CA ILE A 7 6.04 5.52 -0.91
C ILE A 7 4.60 5.25 -1.34
N MET A 8 3.66 5.36 -0.40
CA MET A 8 2.24 5.08 -0.63
C MET A 8 1.65 5.89 -1.80
N GLY A 9 2.02 7.16 -1.94
CA GLY A 9 1.61 8.00 -3.07
C GLY A 9 2.13 7.51 -4.42
N GLU A 10 3.35 6.97 -4.47
CA GLU A 10 3.92 6.39 -5.68
C GLU A 10 3.22 5.08 -6.04
N ILE A 11 2.91 4.25 -5.04
CA ILE A 11 2.17 3.00 -5.24
C ILE A 11 0.80 3.30 -5.87
N VAL A 12 0.06 4.24 -5.29
CA VAL A 12 -1.30 4.57 -5.75
C VAL A 12 -1.29 5.24 -7.13
N SER A 13 -0.26 6.03 -7.44
CA SER A 13 -0.16 6.73 -8.72
C SER A 13 0.35 5.84 -9.86
N ASN A 14 1.25 4.90 -9.57
CA ASN A 14 1.92 4.08 -10.59
C ASN A 14 1.24 2.73 -10.84
N TYR A 15 0.40 2.26 -9.92
CA TYR A 15 -0.25 0.95 -10.04
C TYR A 15 -1.77 1.09 -10.02
N GLU A 16 -2.37 0.92 -11.20
CA GLU A 16 -3.83 0.93 -11.35
C GLU A 16 -4.46 -0.14 -10.46
N GLY A 17 -5.47 0.25 -9.68
CA GLY A 17 -6.16 -0.66 -8.74
C GLY A 17 -5.49 -0.78 -7.36
N ALA A 18 -4.28 -0.24 -7.15
CA ALA A 18 -3.61 -0.32 -5.85
C ALA A 18 -4.40 0.37 -4.73
N ALA A 19 -5.02 1.52 -5.03
CA ALA A 19 -5.89 2.21 -4.07
C ALA A 19 -7.07 1.31 -3.63
N ALA A 20 -7.75 0.66 -4.58
CA ALA A 20 -8.87 -0.22 -4.28
C ALA A 20 -8.44 -1.45 -3.47
N ALA A 21 -7.29 -2.03 -3.81
CA ALA A 21 -6.70 -3.15 -3.08
C ALA A 21 -6.30 -2.76 -1.64
N LEU A 22 -5.66 -1.60 -1.44
CA LEU A 22 -5.36 -1.08 -0.12
C LEU A 22 -6.63 -0.82 0.70
N MET A 23 -7.67 -0.24 0.09
CA MET A 23 -8.95 0.00 0.75
C MET A 23 -9.64 -1.29 1.20
N SER A 24 -9.56 -2.37 0.42
CA SER A 24 -10.19 -3.65 0.75
C SER A 24 -9.60 -4.30 2.02
N ILE A 25 -8.34 -4.01 2.33
CA ILE A 25 -7.65 -4.51 3.53
C ILE A 25 -7.65 -3.50 4.69
N GLY A 26 -8.42 -2.41 4.59
CA GLY A 26 -8.52 -1.40 5.65
C GLY A 26 -7.36 -0.41 5.69
N MET A 27 -6.58 -0.30 4.61
CA MET A 27 -5.54 0.73 4.40
C MET A 27 -6.12 1.95 3.66
N GLY A 28 -7.40 2.28 3.87
CA GLY A 28 -8.13 3.30 3.12
C GLY A 28 -7.79 4.76 3.49
N CYS A 29 -6.93 5.00 4.47
CA CYS A 29 -6.46 6.34 4.87
C CYS A 29 -5.60 7.06 3.83
N ILE A 30 -5.52 6.53 2.60
CA ILE A 30 -4.92 7.11 1.38
C ILE A 30 -5.49 8.49 1.06
N SER A 31 -6.69 8.82 1.58
CA SER A 31 -7.31 10.15 1.43
C SER A 31 -6.65 11.24 2.30
N CYS A 32 -5.84 10.88 3.29
CA CYS A 32 -5.07 11.85 4.07
C CYS A 32 -3.74 12.15 3.35
N PRO A 33 -3.42 13.42 3.04
CA PRO A 33 -2.16 13.79 2.39
C PRO A 33 -0.91 13.29 3.11
N ALA A 34 -0.97 13.15 4.45
CA ALA A 34 0.14 12.64 5.25
C ALA A 34 0.48 11.19 4.89
N SER A 35 -0.54 10.33 4.78
CA SER A 35 -0.39 8.89 4.47
C SER A 35 0.26 8.65 3.11
N LEU A 36 0.16 9.59 2.17
CA LEU A 36 0.75 9.48 0.83
C LEU A 36 2.25 9.75 0.82
N SER A 37 2.78 10.40 1.85
CA SER A 37 4.21 10.72 2.00
C SER A 37 4.99 9.70 2.80
N GLU A 38 4.31 8.70 3.37
CA GLU A 38 4.92 7.63 4.16
C GLU A 38 5.24 6.40 3.29
N SER A 39 6.19 5.59 3.75
CA SER A 39 6.42 4.26 3.18
C SER A 39 5.25 3.34 3.51
N LEU A 40 5.07 2.30 2.69
CA LEU A 40 4.08 1.25 2.95
C LEU A 40 4.31 0.59 4.32
N GLU A 41 5.57 0.36 4.70
CA GLU A 41 5.92 -0.21 6.00
C GLU A 41 5.42 0.64 7.17
N SER A 42 5.70 1.95 7.14
CA SER A 42 5.23 2.88 8.19
C SER A 42 3.71 2.94 8.25
N ALA A 43 3.05 3.01 7.10
CA ALA A 43 1.60 3.00 7.02
C ALA A 43 1.01 1.69 7.57
N ALA A 44 1.60 0.52 7.23
CA ALA A 44 1.17 -0.76 7.74
C ALA A 44 1.31 -0.84 9.26
N LEU A 45 2.42 -0.33 9.82
CA LEU A 45 2.68 -0.29 11.26
C LEU A 45 1.63 0.53 12.02
N VAL A 46 1.25 1.72 11.54
CA VAL A 46 0.22 2.57 12.15
C VAL A 46 -1.14 1.86 12.20
N HIS A 47 -1.40 0.99 11.22
CA HIS A 47 -2.62 0.21 11.13
C HIS A 47 -2.51 -1.20 11.76
N GLY A 48 -1.39 -1.51 12.42
CA GLY A 48 -1.16 -2.80 13.08
C GLY A 48 -1.11 -3.98 12.11
N LYS A 49 -0.59 -3.77 10.90
CA LYS A 49 -0.46 -4.77 9.83
C LYS A 49 0.98 -5.13 9.58
N ASP A 50 1.19 -6.36 9.14
CA ASP A 50 2.49 -6.81 8.65
C ASP A 50 2.74 -6.28 7.22
N ALA A 51 3.85 -5.58 7.03
CA ALA A 51 4.18 -4.97 5.74
C ALA A 51 4.52 -6.00 4.65
N ASP A 52 5.08 -7.15 5.03
CA ASP A 52 5.38 -8.23 4.09
C ASP A 52 4.07 -8.90 3.62
N GLU A 53 3.07 -9.05 4.50
CA GLU A 53 1.73 -9.50 4.11
C GLU A 53 1.01 -8.50 3.19
N VAL A 54 1.08 -7.21 3.49
CA VAL A 54 0.47 -6.15 2.66
C VAL A 54 1.10 -6.12 1.26
N THR A 55 2.44 -6.16 1.17
CA THR A 55 3.13 -6.16 -0.13
C THR A 55 2.84 -7.43 -0.93
N ALA A 56 2.83 -8.60 -0.29
CA ALA A 56 2.46 -9.85 -0.95
C ALA A 56 1.03 -9.78 -1.52
N TYR A 57 0.07 -9.28 -0.71
CA TYR A 57 -1.31 -9.07 -1.15
C TYR A 57 -1.38 -8.14 -2.36
N LEU A 58 -0.73 -6.96 -2.31
CA LEU A 58 -0.76 -6.01 -3.42
C LEU A 58 -0.16 -6.59 -4.70
N ASN A 59 1.00 -7.23 -4.60
CA ASN A 59 1.63 -7.85 -5.76
C ASN A 59 0.74 -8.94 -6.38
N GLN A 60 0.09 -9.75 -5.55
CA GLN A 60 -0.86 -10.76 -6.01
C GLN A 60 -2.08 -10.15 -6.69
N GLN A 61 -2.73 -9.16 -6.05
CA GLN A 61 -3.95 -8.54 -6.60
C GLN A 61 -3.70 -7.80 -7.91
N LEU A 62 -2.51 -7.22 -8.06
CA LEU A 62 -2.13 -6.43 -9.23
C LEU A 62 -1.42 -7.26 -10.31
N GLY A 63 -1.29 -8.58 -10.11
CA GLY A 63 -0.64 -9.48 -11.07
C GLY A 63 0.85 -9.17 -11.28
N LEU A 64 1.50 -8.55 -10.30
CA LEU A 64 2.92 -8.21 -10.33
C LEU A 64 3.71 -9.47 -9.97
N LYS A 65 4.46 -9.98 -10.94
CA LYS A 65 5.34 -11.16 -10.78
C LYS A 65 6.63 -10.84 -10.08
#